data_AF-A0A8S9WKJ3-F1
#
_entry.id   AF-A0A8S9WKJ3-F1
#
_cell.length_a   1.000
_cell.length_b   1.000
_cell.length_c   1.000
_cell.angle_alpha   90.00
_cell.angle_beta   90.00
_cell.angle_gamma   90.00
#
_symmetry.space_group_name_H-M   'P 1'
#
loop_
_entity.id
_entity.type
_entity.pdbx_description
1 polymer ?
#
loop_
_entity_poly.entity_id
_entity_poly.type
_entity_poly.pdbx_seq_one_letter_code
_entity_poly.pdbx_strand_id
1 'polypeptide(L)' 'MRTKNAQERKEHVTIWLETSSLDYLDALVERGVFENRSQAVRHAVRSFINMDKGLAKFIDLDNC' A
#
# COMPACT_ATOMS: atom_id res chain seq x y z
N MET A 1 0.68 -23.47 -17.98
CA MET A 1 -0.14 -22.53 -18.77
C MET A 1 0.24 -21.12 -18.31
N ARG A 2 0.99 -20.37 -19.14
CA ARG A 2 1.53 -19.04 -18.80
C ARG A 2 0.41 -17.99 -18.94
N THR A 3 -0.06 -17.42 -17.84
CA THR A 3 -0.88 -16.19 -17.85
C THR A 3 0.02 -15.01 -18.20
N LYS A 4 0.28 -14.83 -19.49
CA LYS A 4 0.76 -13.55 -20.03
C LYS A 4 -0.46 -12.72 -20.41
N ASN A 5 -0.46 -11.44 -20.01
CA ASN A 5 -1.41 -10.37 -20.37
C ASN A 5 -2.53 -10.04 -19.36
N ALA A 6 -2.22 -9.99 -18.05
CA ALA A 6 -2.84 -8.95 -17.24
C ALA A 6 -2.08 -7.65 -17.55
N GLN A 7 -2.51 -6.90 -18.56
CA GLN A 7 -2.11 -5.51 -18.71
C GLN A 7 -2.35 -4.87 -17.35
N GLU A 8 -1.30 -4.36 -16.68
CA GLU A 8 -1.41 -3.72 -15.36
C GLU A 8 -2.33 -2.50 -15.46
N ARG A 9 -3.65 -2.72 -15.36
CA ARG A 9 -4.61 -1.63 -15.29
C ARG A 9 -4.39 -0.96 -13.95
N LYS A 10 -3.82 0.25 -13.99
CA LYS A 10 -3.80 1.14 -12.84
C LYS A 10 -5.22 1.67 -12.68
N GLU A 11 -5.95 1.07 -11.76
CA GLU A 11 -7.27 1.56 -11.37
C GLU A 11 -7.11 2.77 -10.44
N HIS A 12 -7.99 3.75 -10.62
CA HIS A 12 -8.09 4.90 -9.73
C HIS A 12 -9.24 4.67 -8.76
N VAL A 13 -8.95 4.81 -7.47
CA VAL A 13 -9.92 4.66 -6.39
C VAL A 13 -9.92 5.94 -5.57
N THR A 14 -11.11 6.42 -5.23
CA THR A 14 -11.29 7.52 -4.28
C THR A 14 -11.54 6.93 -2.91
N ILE A 15 -10.76 7.38 -1.93
CA ILE A 15 -10.89 6.98 -0.53
C ILE A 15 -11.18 8.20 0.33
N TRP A 16 -11.90 7.98 1.42
CA TRP A 16 -12.16 8.99 2.43
C TRP A 16 -11.23 8.75 3.61
N LEU A 17 -10.55 9.80 4.06
CA LEU A 17 -9.61 9.77 5.18
C LEU A 17 -9.92 10.95 6.10
N GLU A 18 -9.58 10.81 7.38
CA GLU A 18 -9.60 11.94 8.30
C GLU A 18 -8.62 13.04 7.84
N THR A 19 -8.97 14.29 8.09
CA THR A 19 -8.15 15.46 7.72
C THR A 19 -6.73 15.35 8.27
N SER A 20 -6.57 14.92 9.52
CA SER A 20 -5.27 14.68 10.16
C SER A 20 -4.37 13.71 9.39
N SER A 21 -4.97 12.68 8.77
CA SER A 21 -4.24 11.69 7.96
C SER A 21 -3.87 12.25 6.59
N LEU A 22 -4.71 13.12 6.02
CA LEU A 22 -4.39 13.82 4.78
C LEU A 22 -3.24 14.81 4.98
N ASP A 23 -3.28 15.59 6.07
CA ASP A 23 -2.22 16.54 6.42
C ASP A 23 -0.87 15.82 6.61
N TYR A 24 -0.88 14.65 7.24
CA TYR A 24 0.31 13.83 7.38
C TYR A 24 0.85 13.32 6.03
N LEU A 25 -0.04 12.86 5.14
CA LEU A 25 0.36 12.45 3.78
C LEU A 25 0.96 13.60 2.98
N ASP A 26 0.40 14.80 3.11
CA ASP A 26 0.90 16.01 2.45
C ASP A 26 2.28 16.41 2.95
N ALA A 27 2.48 16.40 4.28
CA ALA A 27 3.78 16.67 4.87
C ALA A 27 4.87 15.70 4.36
N LEU A 28 4.53 14.44 4.09
CA LEU A 28 5.47 13.47 3.51
C LEU A 28 5.83 13.77 2.06
N VAL A 29 4.86 14.27 1.28
CA VAL A 29 5.10 14.69 -0.11
C VAL A 29 5.93 15.98 -0.14
N GLU A 30 5.59 16.97 0.68
CA GLU A 30 6.31 18.25 0.78
C GLU A 30 7.77 18.08 1.21
N ARG A 31 8.05 17.11 2.09
CA ARG A 31 9.41 16.75 2.52
C ARG A 31 10.19 15.97 1.47
N GLY A 32 9.58 15.65 0.32
CA GLY A 32 10.22 14.88 -0.75
C GLY A 32 10.37 13.40 -0.45
N VAL A 33 9.69 12.85 0.56
CA VAL A 33 9.71 11.41 0.87
C VAL A 33 9.00 10.62 -0.24
N PHE A 34 7.94 11.20 -0.80
CA PHE A 34 7.20 10.68 -1.94
C PHE A 34 6.97 11.79 -2.97
N GLU A 35 6.94 11.42 -4.26
CA GLU A 35 6.68 12.34 -5.37
C GLU A 35 5.24 12.86 -5.38
N ASN A 36 4.29 12.06 -4.87
CA ASN A 36 2.87 12.41 -4.80
C ASN A 36 2.09 11.52 -3.81
N ARG A 37 0.86 11.96 -3.47
CA ARG A 37 -0.06 11.23 -2.58
C ARG A 37 -0.31 9.80 -3.02
N SER A 38 -0.51 9.54 -4.31
CA SER A 38 -0.80 8.19 -4.82
C SER A 38 0.38 7.23 -4.60
N GLN A 39 1.61 7.70 -4.68
CA GLN A 39 2.79 6.90 -4.37
C GLN A 39 2.87 6.60 -2.87
N ALA A 40 2.64 7.60 -2.02
CA ALA A 40 2.61 7.42 -0.57
C ALA A 40 1.55 6.39 -0.14
N VAL A 41 0.32 6.51 -0.64
CA VAL A 41 -0.77 5.56 -0.36
C VAL A 41 -0.42 4.16 -0.85
N ARG A 42 0.12 4.02 -2.07
CA ARG A 42 0.52 2.71 -2.61
C ARG A 42 1.62 2.07 -1.76
N HIS A 43 2.56 2.86 -1.27
CA HIS A 43 3.61 2.38 -0.36
C HIS A 43 3.01 1.91 0.96
N ALA A 44 2.14 2.71 1.59
CA ALA A 44 1.47 2.35 2.84
C ALA A 44 0.69 1.03 2.73
N VAL A 45 -0.14 0.88 1.67
CA VAL A 45 -0.92 -0.34 1.42
C VAL A 45 0.01 -1.54 1.19
N ARG A 46 1.08 -1.38 0.39
CA ARG A 46 2.04 -2.45 0.15
C ARG A 46 2.76 -2.87 1.42
N SER A 47 3.18 -1.92 2.24
CA SER A 47 3.86 -2.18 3.51
C SER A 47 2.93 -2.91 4.48
N PHE A 48 1.68 -2.45 4.62
CA PHE A 48 0.67 -3.11 5.45
C PHE A 48 0.43 -4.56 5.02
N ILE A 49 0.17 -4.80 3.72
CA ILE A 49 -0.06 -6.16 3.19
C ILE A 49 1.18 -7.05 3.38
N ASN A 50 2.38 -6.52 3.20
CA ASN A 50 3.60 -7.31 3.36
C ASN A 50 3.93 -7.60 4.83
N MET A 51 3.61 -6.70 5.75
CA MET A 51 3.66 -6.96 7.19
C MET A 51 2.70 -8.10 7.55
N ASP A 52 1.49 -8.06 7.00
CA ASP A 52 0.47 -9.08 7.24
C ASP A 52 0.83 -10.43 6.59
N LYS A 53 1.48 -10.45 5.42
CA LYS A 53 2.07 -11.69 4.86
C LYS A 53 3.19 -12.26 5.73
N GLY A 54 3.91 -11.41 6.45
CA GLY A 54 4.82 -11.84 7.50
C GLY A 54 4.04 -12.54 8.62
N LEU A 55 2.98 -11.89 9.11
CA LEU A 55 2.09 -12.42 10.15
C LEU A 55 1.40 -13.73 9.76
N ALA A 56 0.86 -13.83 8.55
CA ALA A 56 0.20 -15.02 8.03
C ALA A 56 1.17 -16.21 7.95
N LYS A 57 2.43 -15.97 7.56
CA LYS A 57 3.48 -17.00 7.62
C LYS A 57 3.81 -17.45 9.04
N PHE A 58 3.73 -16.56 10.04
CA PHE A 58 3.91 -16.95 11.45
C PHE A 58 2.73 -17.81 11.94
N ILE A 59 1.50 -17.44 11.60
CA ILE A 59 0.30 -18.21 11.99
C ILE A 59 0.28 -19.62 11.35
N ASP A 60 0.74 -19.75 10.10
CA ASP A 60 0.83 -21.05 9.43
C ASP A 60 1.96 -21.94 10.00
N LEU A 61 3.00 -21.36 10.62
CA LEU A 61 4.10 -22.11 11.25
C LEU A 61 3.77 -22.62 12.66
N ASP A 62 2.90 -21.93 13.40
CA ASP A 62 2.49 -22.33 14.75
C ASP A 62 1.44 -23.47 14.75
N ASN A 63 0.97 -23.89 13.57
CA ASN A 63 0.01 -24.99 13.39
C ASN A 63 0.64 -26.27 12.77
N CYS A 64 1.97 -26.37 12.74
CA CYS A 64 2.72 -27.58 12.33
C CYS A 64 3.48 -28.22 13.49
#